data_AF-A0A8T4PZB7-F1
#
_entry.id   AF-A0A8T4PZB7-F1
#
_cell.length_a   1.000
_cell.length_b   1.000
_cell.length_c   1.000
_cell.angle_alpha   90.00
_cell.angle_beta   90.00
_cell.angle_gamma   90.00
#
_symmetry.space_group_name_H-M   'P 1'
#
loop_
_entity.id
_entity.type
_entity.pdbx_description
1 polymer ?
#
loop_
_entity_poly.entity_id
_entity_poly.type
_entity_poly.pdbx_seq_one_letter_code
_entity_poly.pdbx_strand_id
1 'polypeptide(L)'
;MKTAIYDLSGKKVRDLELPKQFETDFRPDIIKRAVLAVQANNRQPYGADLRAGMKYSSPVSKRRRQYRGSYGKGISRSPRKVMTKRGMQLYWIGATAPFTVGGRRAHPPKGYKDWTQKVNKKENRFALCSALAAATIKDVVLKRGHRIENVPIVMINEFENLDKTKDVRKVLEAVGLREELERCEGKKVRAGKGKSRGRRYENKVGPLIIVSEKCKLQMSAKNIAGVDIANVRYLNAEMLAPGAMPGRLIIFTDKAIKTLADEKLYLADREKTQPIKKAEEPKKVQIEKPKKVENKTEKKLAVKKPAKKGIKK
;
A
#
# COMPACT_ATOMS: atom_id res chain seq x y z
N MET A 1 -21.04 23.39 13.94
CA MET A 1 -21.66 22.39 14.88
C MET A 1 -20.95 22.41 16.23
N LYS A 2 -21.63 22.17 17.37
CA LYS A 2 -21.01 22.09 18.73
C LYS A 2 -20.86 20.64 19.19
N THR A 3 -19.73 20.32 19.85
CA THR A 3 -19.39 18.98 20.32
C THR A 3 -18.74 19.03 21.71
N ALA A 4 -19.02 18.02 22.54
CA ALA A 4 -18.44 17.90 23.86
C ALA A 4 -16.99 17.38 23.81
N ILE A 5 -16.12 17.91 24.67
CA ILE A 5 -14.80 17.35 24.98
C ILE A 5 -14.92 16.45 26.21
N TYR A 6 -14.35 15.26 26.10
CA TYR A 6 -14.33 14.23 27.13
C TYR A 6 -12.97 14.13 27.81
N ASP A 7 -13.01 13.95 29.13
CA ASP A 7 -11.84 13.65 29.94
C ASP A 7 -11.41 12.18 29.84
N LEU A 8 -10.26 11.82 30.42
CA LEU A 8 -9.75 10.45 30.52
C LEU A 8 -10.75 9.51 31.22
N SER A 9 -11.61 10.05 32.09
CA SER A 9 -12.68 9.30 32.78
C SER A 9 -13.97 9.17 31.96
N GLY A 10 -14.04 9.71 30.74
CA GLY A 10 -15.24 9.68 29.90
C GLY A 10 -16.32 10.71 30.25
N LYS A 11 -16.03 11.66 31.15
CA LYS A 11 -16.95 12.75 31.53
C LYS A 11 -16.80 13.96 30.62
N LYS A 12 -17.92 14.64 30.33
CA LYS A 12 -17.94 15.89 29.57
C LYS A 12 -17.31 17.02 30.39
N VAL A 13 -16.33 17.73 29.82
CA VAL A 13 -15.65 18.86 30.46
C VAL A 13 -16.08 20.19 29.89
N ARG A 14 -16.05 20.35 28.57
CA ARG A 14 -16.42 21.61 27.90
C ARG A 14 -17.00 21.35 26.52
N ASP A 15 -17.68 22.36 25.96
CA ASP A 15 -18.12 22.35 24.57
C ASP A 15 -17.10 23.01 23.64
N LEU A 16 -16.97 22.48 22.43
CA LEU A 16 -16.08 22.93 21.37
C LEU A 16 -16.88 23.11 20.08
N GLU A 17 -16.61 24.18 19.34
CA GLU A 17 -17.15 24.35 17.99
C GLU A 17 -16.27 23.63 16.97
N LEU A 18 -16.90 22.77 16.17
CA LEU A 18 -16.23 22.09 15.06
C LEU A 18 -15.91 23.07 13.93
N PRO A 19 -14.75 22.93 13.28
CA PRO A 19 -14.36 23.81 12.19
C PRO A 19 -15.09 23.49 10.88
N LYS A 20 -15.01 24.41 9.92
CA LYS A 20 -15.75 24.40 8.65
C LYS A 20 -15.59 23.13 7.81
N GLN A 21 -14.50 22.37 7.99
CA GLN A 21 -14.28 21.12 7.27
C GLN A 21 -15.37 20.07 7.53
N PHE A 22 -15.97 20.07 8.73
CA PHE A 22 -17.02 19.13 9.12
C PHE A 22 -18.41 19.52 8.59
N GLU A 23 -18.55 20.74 8.07
CA GLU A 23 -19.81 21.25 7.48
C GLU A 23 -19.87 21.01 5.97
N THR A 24 -18.85 20.36 5.40
CA THR A 24 -18.83 20.05 3.96
C THR A 24 -19.85 19.00 3.56
N ASP A 25 -20.38 19.15 2.34
CA ASP A 25 -21.39 18.24 1.81
C ASP A 25 -20.88 16.79 1.74
N PHE A 26 -21.78 15.87 2.13
CA PHE A 26 -21.50 14.45 2.07
C PHE A 26 -21.61 13.93 0.62
N ARG A 27 -20.47 13.56 0.02
CA ARG A 27 -20.33 13.09 -1.37
C ARG A 27 -19.57 11.77 -1.45
N PRO A 28 -20.26 10.62 -1.34
CA PRO A 28 -19.63 9.30 -1.33
C PRO A 28 -18.94 8.93 -2.66
N ASP A 29 -19.37 9.52 -3.76
CA ASP A 29 -18.79 9.35 -5.11
C ASP A 29 -17.33 9.83 -5.17
N ILE A 30 -17.06 11.04 -4.67
CA ILE A 30 -15.73 11.63 -4.65
C ILE A 30 -14.82 10.87 -3.67
N ILE A 31 -15.35 10.51 -2.49
CA ILE A 31 -14.61 9.71 -1.49
C ILE A 31 -14.16 8.38 -2.11
N LYS A 32 -15.07 7.67 -2.79
CA LYS A 32 -14.77 6.39 -3.44
C LYS A 32 -13.68 6.55 -4.50
N ARG A 33 -13.75 7.58 -5.33
CA ARG A 33 -12.74 7.83 -6.37
C ARG A 33 -11.36 8.12 -5.77
N ALA A 34 -11.29 8.92 -4.71
CA ALA A 34 -10.04 9.20 -4.01
C ALA A 34 -9.44 7.92 -3.39
N VAL A 35 -10.25 7.10 -2.73
CA VAL A 35 -9.79 5.83 -2.13
C VAL A 35 -9.29 4.85 -3.18
N LEU A 36 -10.02 4.68 -4.29
CA LEU A 36 -9.59 3.79 -5.38
C LEU A 36 -8.25 4.19 -5.97
N ALA A 37 -7.99 5.49 -6.10
CA ALA A 37 -6.70 5.97 -6.59
C ALA A 37 -5.56 5.69 -5.60
N VAL A 38 -5.78 5.89 -4.29
CA VAL A 38 -4.80 5.54 -3.26
C VAL A 38 -4.49 4.03 -3.29
N GLN A 39 -5.52 3.19 -3.40
CA GLN A 39 -5.35 1.73 -3.47
C GLN A 39 -4.63 1.28 -4.74
N ALA A 40 -4.91 1.93 -5.89
CA ALA A 40 -4.23 1.67 -7.14
C ALA A 40 -2.73 2.02 -7.05
N ASN A 41 -2.40 3.14 -6.41
CA ASN A 41 -1.02 3.59 -6.22
C ASN A 41 -0.24 2.74 -5.21
N ASN A 42 -0.91 2.13 -4.22
CA ASN A 42 -0.30 1.20 -3.27
C ASN A 42 -0.05 -0.21 -3.84
N ARG A 43 -0.52 -0.50 -5.07
CA ARG A 43 -0.42 -1.83 -5.67
C ARG A 43 1.00 -2.12 -6.15
N GLN A 44 1.55 -3.27 -5.74
CA GLN A 44 2.83 -3.76 -6.26
C GLN A 44 2.69 -4.30 -7.69
N PRO A 45 3.62 -3.94 -8.61
CA PRO A 45 3.62 -4.46 -9.96
C PRO A 45 3.88 -5.97 -9.97
N TYR A 46 3.23 -6.67 -10.89
CA TYR A 46 3.41 -8.11 -11.10
C TYR A 46 3.35 -8.40 -12.59
N GLY A 47 4.07 -9.42 -13.02
CA GLY A 47 4.11 -9.83 -14.40
C GLY A 47 4.61 -11.26 -14.56
N ALA A 48 4.35 -11.85 -15.71
CA ALA A 48 5.00 -13.08 -16.12
C ALA A 48 6.40 -12.77 -16.69
N ASP A 49 7.31 -13.74 -16.62
CA ASP A 49 8.57 -13.69 -17.34
C ASP A 49 8.32 -13.52 -18.85
N LEU A 50 9.04 -12.59 -19.48
CA LEU A 50 8.94 -12.28 -20.92
C LEU A 50 9.15 -13.51 -21.80
N ARG A 51 9.99 -14.46 -21.38
CA ARG A 51 10.29 -15.70 -22.12
C ARG A 51 9.48 -16.91 -21.63
N ALA A 52 8.50 -16.72 -20.75
CA ALA A 52 7.67 -17.82 -20.26
C ALA A 52 7.01 -18.59 -21.41
N GLY A 53 7.16 -19.91 -21.43
CA GLY A 53 6.64 -20.79 -22.49
C GLY A 53 7.42 -20.76 -23.82
N MET A 54 8.50 -19.98 -23.89
CA MET A 54 9.39 -19.84 -25.06
C MET A 54 10.84 -20.26 -24.78
N LYS A 55 11.12 -20.81 -23.59
CA LYS A 55 12.45 -21.32 -23.21
C LYS A 55 12.69 -22.73 -23.77
N TYR A 56 12.76 -22.86 -25.09
CA TYR A 56 13.19 -24.10 -25.75
C TYR A 56 13.98 -23.79 -27.03
N SER A 57 14.94 -24.64 -27.36
CA SER A 57 15.92 -24.39 -28.43
C SER A 57 15.52 -24.93 -29.80
N SER A 58 14.79 -26.04 -29.85
CA SER A 58 14.48 -26.75 -31.10
C SER A 58 12.99 -26.64 -31.46
N PRO A 59 12.58 -25.57 -32.18
CA PRO A 59 11.27 -25.52 -32.81
C PRO A 59 11.20 -26.52 -33.97
N VAL A 60 10.05 -27.17 -34.11
CA VAL A 60 9.81 -28.07 -35.24
C VAL A 60 9.45 -27.26 -36.48
N SER A 61 10.11 -27.52 -37.60
CA SER A 61 9.77 -26.86 -38.86
C SER A 61 8.38 -27.28 -39.36
N LYS A 62 7.67 -26.31 -39.92
CA LYS A 62 6.39 -26.50 -40.62
C LYS A 62 6.54 -26.46 -42.14
N ARG A 63 7.76 -26.28 -42.65
CA ARG A 63 8.02 -26.20 -44.09
C ARG A 63 7.72 -27.54 -44.75
N ARG A 64 7.11 -27.48 -45.93
CA ARG A 64 6.78 -28.66 -46.74
C ARG A 64 8.06 -29.43 -47.08
N ARG A 65 8.02 -30.75 -46.92
CA ARG A 65 9.12 -31.70 -47.25
C ARG A 65 10.48 -31.39 -46.60
N GLN A 66 10.51 -30.58 -45.54
CA GLN A 66 11.76 -30.32 -44.83
C GLN A 66 12.10 -31.50 -43.92
N TYR A 67 13.39 -31.87 -43.92
CA TYR A 67 13.95 -32.84 -42.98
C TYR A 67 13.60 -32.46 -41.54
N ARG A 68 13.12 -33.43 -40.75
CA ARG A 68 12.73 -33.24 -39.33
C ARG A 68 11.60 -32.21 -39.12
N GLY A 69 10.71 -32.09 -40.11
CA GLY A 69 9.50 -31.28 -40.04
C GLY A 69 8.28 -32.01 -39.49
N SER A 70 7.21 -31.25 -39.26
CA SER A 70 5.90 -31.74 -38.80
C SER A 70 4.91 -32.06 -39.93
N TYR A 71 5.26 -31.73 -41.18
CA TYR A 71 4.41 -31.94 -42.35
C TYR A 71 4.26 -33.43 -42.69
N GLY A 72 3.06 -33.85 -43.11
CA GLY A 72 2.78 -35.23 -43.54
C GLY A 72 2.65 -36.25 -42.40
N LYS A 73 2.56 -35.81 -41.14
CA LYS A 73 2.41 -36.67 -39.97
C LYS A 73 0.97 -36.85 -39.45
N GLY A 74 -0.04 -36.26 -40.11
CA GLY A 74 -1.45 -36.33 -39.67
C GLY A 74 -1.74 -35.58 -38.37
N ILE A 75 -0.95 -34.56 -38.05
CA ILE A 75 -0.97 -33.85 -36.77
C ILE A 75 -1.32 -32.36 -36.98
N SER A 76 -1.88 -31.71 -35.96
CA SER A 76 -2.13 -30.26 -35.96
C SER A 76 -0.89 -29.41 -36.27
N ARG A 77 -1.11 -28.25 -36.90
CA ARG A 77 -0.06 -27.27 -37.26
C ARG A 77 0.41 -26.40 -36.08
N SER A 78 0.08 -26.77 -34.84
CA SER A 78 0.51 -26.05 -33.64
C SER A 78 2.04 -26.02 -33.54
N PRO A 79 2.66 -24.94 -33.03
CA PRO A 79 4.10 -24.94 -32.77
C PRO A 79 4.45 -26.07 -31.80
N ARG A 80 5.58 -26.75 -32.05
CA ARG A 80 6.05 -27.89 -31.27
C ARG A 80 7.50 -27.69 -30.90
N LYS A 81 7.89 -28.23 -29.75
CA LYS A 81 9.28 -28.36 -29.33
C LYS A 81 9.70 -29.83 -29.43
N VAL A 82 10.93 -30.05 -29.86
CA VAL A 82 11.53 -31.38 -29.86
C VAL A 82 11.99 -31.73 -28.46
N MET A 83 11.59 -32.90 -27.95
CA MET A 83 12.03 -33.42 -26.66
C MET A 83 13.22 -34.36 -26.85
N THR A 84 13.06 -35.39 -27.69
CA THR A 84 14.12 -36.34 -28.03
C THR A 84 14.17 -36.59 -29.54
N LYS A 85 15.32 -37.08 -29.98
CA LYS A 85 15.73 -37.14 -31.38
C LYS A 85 16.31 -38.55 -31.65
N ARG A 86 15.66 -39.37 -32.48
CA ARG A 86 16.20 -40.68 -32.92
C ARG A 86 16.06 -40.83 -34.43
N GLY A 87 17.17 -40.62 -35.16
CA GLY A 87 17.17 -40.62 -36.62
C GLY A 87 16.14 -39.63 -37.19
N MET A 88 15.25 -40.13 -38.07
CA MET A 88 14.17 -39.34 -38.69
C MET A 88 12.93 -39.16 -37.80
N GLN A 89 12.77 -39.96 -36.73
CA GLN A 89 11.66 -39.84 -35.80
C GLN A 89 12.04 -38.89 -34.66
N LEU A 90 11.20 -37.89 -34.40
CA LEU A 90 11.37 -37.01 -33.26
C LEU A 90 10.16 -37.16 -32.35
N TYR A 91 10.41 -37.09 -31.05
CA TYR A 91 9.35 -36.99 -30.06
C TYR A 91 9.11 -35.51 -29.76
N TRP A 92 7.85 -35.08 -29.90
CA TRP A 92 7.50 -33.66 -29.87
C TRP A 92 6.21 -33.42 -29.13
N ILE A 93 6.19 -32.28 -28.43
CA ILE A 93 5.04 -31.82 -27.67
C ILE A 93 4.68 -30.42 -28.18
N GLY A 94 3.38 -30.08 -28.13
CA GLY A 94 2.92 -28.71 -28.39
C GLY A 94 3.64 -27.71 -27.49
N ALA A 95 4.04 -26.57 -28.03
CA ALA A 95 4.78 -25.54 -27.31
C ALA A 95 4.41 -24.15 -27.82
N THR A 96 4.86 -23.10 -27.12
CA THR A 96 4.66 -21.67 -27.43
C THR A 96 3.21 -21.18 -27.40
N ALA A 97 2.24 -21.95 -27.92
CA ALA A 97 0.86 -21.54 -28.03
C ALA A 97 0.11 -21.60 -26.68
N PRO A 98 -0.88 -20.73 -26.45
CA PRO A 98 -1.57 -20.62 -25.17
C PRO A 98 -2.40 -21.85 -24.79
N PHE A 99 -2.92 -22.59 -25.76
CA PHE A 99 -3.68 -23.82 -25.53
C PHE A 99 -2.78 -25.05 -25.26
N THR A 100 -1.46 -24.90 -25.33
CA THR A 100 -0.53 -26.01 -25.09
C THR A 100 -0.03 -26.02 -23.65
N VAL A 101 0.16 -27.21 -23.07
CA VAL A 101 0.72 -27.38 -21.72
C VAL A 101 2.16 -26.84 -21.70
N GLY A 102 2.43 -25.88 -20.81
CA GLY A 102 3.74 -25.20 -20.72
C GLY A 102 4.02 -24.20 -21.84
N GLY A 103 3.03 -23.86 -22.68
CA GLY A 103 3.11 -22.80 -23.68
C GLY A 103 2.96 -21.40 -23.08
N ARG A 104 3.15 -20.37 -23.92
CA ARG A 104 3.04 -18.97 -23.48
C ARG A 104 1.57 -18.57 -23.38
N ARG A 105 1.17 -18.00 -22.25
CA ARG A 105 -0.17 -17.43 -22.06
C ARG A 105 -0.42 -16.28 -23.05
N ALA A 106 -1.60 -16.22 -23.66
CA ALA A 106 -2.04 -15.08 -24.47
C ALA A 106 -2.23 -13.84 -23.57
N HIS A 107 -1.72 -12.69 -23.99
CA HIS A 107 -1.73 -11.43 -23.24
C HIS A 107 -1.34 -11.61 -21.75
N PRO A 108 -0.10 -12.07 -21.47
CA PRO A 108 0.34 -12.28 -20.10
C PRO A 108 0.42 -10.94 -19.35
N PRO A 109 0.28 -10.94 -18.01
CA PRO A 109 0.47 -9.74 -17.21
C PRO A 109 1.88 -9.19 -17.42
N LYS A 110 1.98 -7.89 -17.71
CA LYS A 110 3.23 -7.19 -17.96
C LYS A 110 3.65 -6.47 -16.68
N GLY A 111 4.89 -6.70 -16.23
CA GLY A 111 5.42 -6.06 -15.02
C GLY A 111 5.51 -4.53 -15.15
N TYR A 112 5.73 -4.02 -16.36
CA TYR A 112 5.80 -2.59 -16.67
C TYR A 112 4.44 -1.94 -16.95
N LYS A 113 3.32 -2.62 -16.67
CA LYS A 113 2.00 -2.01 -16.81
C LYS A 113 1.84 -0.93 -15.74
N ASP A 114 1.49 0.29 -16.17
CA ASP A 114 1.14 1.37 -15.25
C ASP A 114 -0.24 1.10 -14.62
N TRP A 115 -0.28 1.10 -13.30
CA TRP A 115 -1.49 0.92 -12.50
C TRP A 115 -1.84 2.19 -11.73
N THR A 116 -1.00 3.23 -11.80
CA THR A 116 -1.19 4.44 -11.03
C THR A 116 -2.44 5.18 -11.51
N GLN A 117 -3.11 5.83 -10.57
CA GLN A 117 -4.27 6.67 -10.84
C GLN A 117 -4.01 8.06 -10.28
N LYS A 118 -4.15 9.07 -11.14
CA LYS A 118 -4.02 10.47 -10.79
C LYS A 118 -5.37 11.01 -10.33
N VAL A 119 -5.35 11.78 -9.23
CA VAL A 119 -6.52 12.51 -8.71
C VAL A 119 -6.17 13.98 -8.57
N ASN A 120 -7.15 14.84 -8.85
CA ASN A 120 -6.98 16.27 -8.73
C ASN A 120 -6.80 16.67 -7.26
N LYS A 121 -5.89 17.61 -6.98
CA LYS A 121 -5.61 18.03 -5.60
C LYS A 121 -6.85 18.60 -4.89
N LYS A 122 -7.66 19.39 -5.60
CA LYS A 122 -8.93 19.95 -5.10
C LYS A 122 -9.95 18.86 -4.80
N GLU A 123 -10.08 17.90 -5.70
CA GLU A 123 -10.97 16.74 -5.53
C GLU A 123 -10.56 15.88 -4.34
N ASN A 124 -9.26 15.59 -4.18
CA ASN A 124 -8.76 14.82 -3.04
C ASN A 124 -8.97 15.56 -1.70
N ARG A 125 -8.78 16.87 -1.67
CA ARG A 125 -9.05 17.70 -0.49
C ARG A 125 -10.54 17.70 -0.13
N PHE A 126 -11.41 17.87 -1.13
CA PHE A 126 -12.84 17.79 -0.94
C PHE A 126 -13.27 16.40 -0.45
N ALA A 127 -12.66 15.32 -0.97
CA ALA A 127 -12.87 13.95 -0.51
C ALA A 127 -12.54 13.80 0.99
N LEU A 128 -11.44 14.38 1.44
CA LEU A 128 -11.03 14.34 2.85
C LEU A 128 -12.01 15.07 3.75
N CYS A 129 -12.41 16.30 3.40
CA CYS A 129 -13.41 17.04 4.16
C CYS A 129 -14.76 16.31 4.20
N SER A 130 -15.22 15.81 3.05
CA SER A 130 -16.47 15.06 2.95
C SER A 130 -16.43 13.76 3.78
N ALA A 131 -15.27 13.09 3.85
CA ALA A 131 -15.09 11.92 4.71
C ALA A 131 -15.05 12.26 6.20
N LEU A 132 -14.49 13.43 6.58
CA LEU A 132 -14.53 13.95 7.95
C LEU A 132 -15.95 14.32 8.37
N ALA A 133 -16.70 14.99 7.50
CA ALA A 133 -18.12 15.29 7.71
C ALA A 133 -18.96 14.00 7.84
N ALA A 134 -18.68 12.98 7.02
CA ALA A 134 -19.36 11.70 7.14
C ALA A 134 -19.11 10.99 8.49
N ALA A 135 -17.98 11.26 9.13
CA ALA A 135 -17.62 10.67 10.41
C ALA A 135 -18.33 11.33 11.60
N THR A 136 -18.96 12.51 11.44
CA THR A 136 -19.76 13.15 12.49
C THR A 136 -21.21 12.69 12.47
N ILE A 137 -21.70 12.19 11.33
CA ILE A 137 -23.08 11.74 11.16
C ILE A 137 -23.25 10.32 11.74
N LYS A 138 -23.99 10.20 12.85
CA LYS A 138 -24.24 8.94 13.56
C LYS A 138 -24.78 7.83 12.65
N ASP A 139 -25.76 8.14 11.81
CA ASP A 139 -26.40 7.15 10.92
C ASP A 139 -25.42 6.51 9.94
N VAL A 140 -24.48 7.30 9.40
CA VAL A 140 -23.48 6.81 8.44
C VAL A 140 -22.47 5.89 9.15
N VAL A 141 -22.08 6.25 10.38
CA VAL A 141 -21.15 5.46 11.20
C VAL A 141 -21.78 4.13 11.65
N LEU A 142 -23.04 4.16 12.07
CA LEU A 142 -23.80 2.94 12.42
C LEU A 142 -24.02 2.04 11.19
N LYS A 143 -24.36 2.61 10.04
CA LYS A 143 -24.55 1.85 8.78
C LYS A 143 -23.28 1.14 8.33
N ARG A 144 -22.09 1.67 8.66
CA ARG A 144 -20.80 1.00 8.43
C ARG A 144 -20.60 -0.21 9.36
N GLY A 145 -21.27 -0.25 10.50
CA GLY A 145 -21.22 -1.34 11.47
C GLY A 145 -20.29 -1.10 12.67
N HIS A 146 -20.04 0.18 13.00
CA HIS A 146 -19.45 0.55 14.29
C HIS A 146 -20.53 0.55 15.37
N ARG A 147 -20.21 0.07 16.57
CA ARG A 147 -21.15 0.03 17.71
C ARG A 147 -20.88 1.20 18.64
N ILE A 148 -21.67 2.27 18.49
CA ILE A 148 -21.49 3.47 19.30
C ILE A 148 -22.76 4.31 19.40
N GLU A 149 -22.92 4.98 20.54
CA GLU A 149 -24.06 5.86 20.77
C GLU A 149 -23.75 7.33 20.49
N ASN A 150 -22.53 7.80 20.81
CA ASN A 150 -22.13 9.20 20.73
C ASN A 150 -21.04 9.43 19.67
N VAL A 151 -21.31 10.34 18.73
CA VAL A 151 -20.40 10.74 17.64
C VAL A 151 -20.60 12.23 17.38
N PRO A 152 -19.53 13.02 17.12
CA PRO A 152 -18.11 12.67 17.18
C PRO A 152 -17.53 12.72 18.61
N ILE A 153 -16.40 12.04 18.83
CA ILE A 153 -15.70 12.02 20.12
C ILE A 153 -14.45 12.90 20.05
N VAL A 154 -14.34 13.83 21.00
CA VAL A 154 -13.16 14.68 21.18
C VAL A 154 -12.60 14.47 22.58
N MET A 155 -11.31 14.15 22.68
CA MET A 155 -10.59 13.91 23.93
C MET A 155 -9.69 15.10 24.31
N ILE A 156 -9.43 15.25 25.60
CA ILE A 156 -8.47 16.24 26.12
C ILE A 156 -7.04 15.91 25.66
N ASN A 157 -6.20 16.95 25.59
CA ASN A 157 -4.80 16.87 25.13
C ASN A 157 -3.93 15.90 25.95
N GLU A 158 -4.27 15.68 27.22
CA GLU A 158 -3.60 14.72 28.09
C GLU A 158 -3.63 13.29 27.53
N PHE A 159 -4.64 12.97 26.71
CA PHE A 159 -4.74 11.69 26.02
C PHE A 159 -3.52 11.40 25.12
N GLU A 160 -2.89 12.42 24.53
CA GLU A 160 -1.71 12.25 23.67
C GLU A 160 -0.46 11.79 24.46
N ASN A 161 -0.44 12.00 25.77
CA ASN A 161 0.69 11.73 26.65
C ASN A 161 0.63 10.32 27.28
N LEU A 162 -0.34 9.47 26.92
CA LEU A 162 -0.46 8.13 27.47
C LEU A 162 0.58 7.15 26.92
N ASP A 163 1.43 6.65 27.82
CA ASP A 163 2.56 5.79 27.48
C ASP A 163 2.21 4.31 27.46
N LYS A 164 1.30 3.88 28.34
CA LYS A 164 0.96 2.46 28.51
C LYS A 164 -0.34 2.12 27.77
N THR A 165 -0.32 1.04 27.00
CA THR A 165 -1.51 0.53 26.27
C THR A 165 -2.67 0.19 27.21
N LYS A 166 -2.38 -0.30 28.43
CA LYS A 166 -3.42 -0.61 29.43
C LYS A 166 -4.26 0.62 29.77
N ASP A 167 -3.62 1.78 29.88
CA ASP A 167 -4.28 3.02 30.25
C ASP A 167 -5.09 3.55 29.08
N VAL A 168 -4.57 3.46 27.85
CA VAL A 168 -5.33 3.78 26.63
C VAL A 168 -6.60 2.92 26.51
N ARG A 169 -6.50 1.62 26.77
CA ARG A 169 -7.67 0.71 26.71
C ARG A 169 -8.74 1.09 27.74
N LYS A 170 -8.33 1.40 28.98
CA LYS A 170 -9.25 1.87 30.03
C LYS A 170 -9.98 3.15 29.63
N VAL A 171 -9.27 4.11 29.05
CA VAL A 171 -9.87 5.39 28.60
C VAL A 171 -10.89 5.14 27.49
N LEU A 172 -10.56 4.30 26.50
CA LEU A 172 -11.50 3.95 25.42
C LEU A 172 -12.74 3.22 25.96
N GLU A 173 -12.57 2.32 26.92
CA GLU A 173 -13.69 1.66 27.61
C GLU A 173 -14.57 2.67 28.38
N ALA A 174 -13.97 3.65 29.08
CA ALA A 174 -14.68 4.69 29.82
C ALA A 174 -15.49 5.64 28.92
N VAL A 175 -15.04 5.87 27.68
CA VAL A 175 -15.74 6.66 26.66
C VAL A 175 -16.91 5.88 26.03
N GLY A 176 -17.07 4.59 26.34
CA GLY A 176 -18.16 3.76 25.84
C GLY A 176 -17.81 2.95 24.59
N LEU A 177 -16.52 2.77 24.27
CA LEU A 177 -16.07 2.01 23.09
C LEU A 177 -15.85 0.53 23.36
N ARG A 178 -16.30 0.02 24.50
CA ARG A 178 -16.08 -1.37 24.91
C ARG A 178 -16.59 -2.37 23.87
N GLU A 179 -17.83 -2.22 23.40
CA GLU A 179 -18.41 -3.10 22.39
C GLU A 179 -17.67 -3.04 21.05
N GLU A 180 -17.17 -1.86 20.69
CA GLU A 180 -16.43 -1.64 19.45
C GLU A 180 -15.04 -2.29 19.50
N LEU A 181 -14.37 -2.24 20.67
CA LEU A 181 -13.10 -2.92 20.89
C LEU A 181 -13.28 -4.44 20.86
N GLU A 182 -14.29 -4.98 21.56
CA GLU A 182 -14.62 -6.40 21.52
C GLU A 182 -14.94 -6.88 20.09
N ARG A 183 -15.64 -6.05 19.30
CA ARG A 183 -15.91 -6.33 17.87
C ARG A 183 -14.61 -6.45 17.06
N CYS A 184 -13.59 -5.66 17.38
CA CYS A 184 -12.33 -5.58 16.66
C CYS A 184 -11.28 -6.63 17.08
N GLU A 185 -11.37 -7.15 18.30
CA GLU A 185 -10.45 -8.20 18.80
C GLU A 185 -10.54 -9.50 18.01
N GLY A 186 -11.70 -9.80 17.41
CA GLY A 186 -11.90 -11.00 16.60
C GLY A 186 -11.02 -11.04 15.35
N LYS A 187 -10.11 -12.03 15.28
CA LYS A 187 -9.27 -12.31 14.10
C LYS A 187 -9.84 -13.48 13.31
N LYS A 188 -10.14 -13.28 12.03
CA LYS A 188 -10.58 -14.35 11.13
C LYS A 188 -9.44 -14.78 10.22
N VAL A 189 -9.34 -16.09 9.96
CA VAL A 189 -8.44 -16.61 8.93
C VAL A 189 -9.04 -16.29 7.55
N ARG A 190 -8.27 -15.60 6.71
CA ARG A 190 -8.70 -15.13 5.39
C ARG A 190 -9.10 -16.30 4.48
N ALA A 191 -10.21 -16.15 3.77
CA ALA A 191 -10.64 -17.15 2.79
C ALA A 191 -9.72 -17.15 1.54
N GLY A 192 -9.56 -18.34 0.92
CA GLY A 192 -8.83 -18.49 -0.34
C GLY A 192 -7.30 -18.43 -0.25
N LYS A 193 -6.66 -18.12 -1.39
CA LYS A 193 -5.19 -18.16 -1.57
C LYS A 193 -4.44 -16.96 -0.97
N GLY A 194 -5.13 -15.99 -0.37
CA GLY A 194 -4.48 -14.87 0.31
C GLY A 194 -3.61 -15.32 1.49
N LYS A 195 -3.97 -16.44 2.12
CA LYS A 195 -3.27 -17.05 3.25
C LYS A 195 -1.82 -17.39 2.95
N SER A 196 -1.53 -17.91 1.76
CA SER A 196 -0.18 -18.27 1.34
C SER A 196 0.64 -17.07 0.87
N ARG A 197 0.02 -15.91 0.66
CA ARG A 197 0.66 -14.66 0.21
C ARG A 197 0.99 -13.72 1.38
N GLY A 198 1.25 -14.26 2.56
CA GLY A 198 1.55 -13.47 3.78
C GLY A 198 0.35 -12.72 4.40
N ARG A 199 -0.87 -12.92 3.89
CA ARG A 199 -2.10 -12.24 4.37
C ARG A 199 -3.07 -13.25 4.99
N ARG A 200 -2.61 -13.97 6.02
CA ARG A 200 -3.37 -15.06 6.65
C ARG A 200 -4.56 -14.56 7.47
N TYR A 201 -4.38 -13.48 8.21
CA TYR A 201 -5.42 -12.97 9.11
C TYR A 201 -6.12 -11.75 8.51
N GLU A 202 -7.37 -11.59 8.90
CA GLU A 202 -8.21 -10.44 8.60
C GLU A 202 -8.83 -9.97 9.91
N ASN A 203 -8.64 -8.69 10.21
CA ASN A 203 -9.17 -8.04 11.40
C ASN A 203 -10.21 -7.01 10.94
N LYS A 204 -11.20 -6.73 11.77
CA LYS A 204 -12.15 -5.65 11.50
C LYS A 204 -11.47 -4.30 11.70
N VAL A 205 -11.91 -3.32 10.92
CA VAL A 205 -11.42 -1.94 11.05
C VAL A 205 -12.21 -1.25 12.16
N GLY A 206 -11.51 -0.76 13.17
CA GLY A 206 -12.08 -0.07 14.33
C GLY A 206 -11.84 1.44 14.29
N PRO A 207 -11.78 2.10 15.46
CA PRO A 207 -11.67 3.54 15.55
C PRO A 207 -10.33 4.05 15.02
N LEU A 208 -10.35 5.26 14.45
CA LEU A 208 -9.16 6.01 14.09
C LEU A 208 -8.95 7.12 15.12
N ILE A 209 -7.80 7.12 15.79
CA ILE A 209 -7.39 8.21 16.67
C ILE A 209 -6.61 9.24 15.84
N ILE A 210 -7.02 10.50 15.90
CA ILE A 210 -6.38 11.60 15.19
C ILE A 210 -5.70 12.53 16.20
N VAL A 211 -4.39 12.68 16.05
CA VAL A 211 -3.51 13.49 16.91
C VAL A 211 -2.86 14.63 16.15
N SER A 212 -2.52 15.74 16.82
CA SER A 212 -1.90 16.88 16.14
C SER A 212 -0.42 16.63 15.78
N GLU A 213 0.31 15.92 16.64
CA GLU A 213 1.78 15.81 16.56
C GLU A 213 2.24 14.36 16.75
N LYS A 214 3.56 14.16 16.77
CA LYS A 214 4.16 12.85 17.06
C LYS A 214 4.22 12.65 18.57
N CYS A 215 3.25 11.91 19.09
CA CYS A 215 3.06 11.71 20.53
C CYS A 215 3.32 10.26 20.94
N LYS A 216 3.55 10.03 22.23
CA LYS A 216 3.81 8.69 22.79
C LYS A 216 2.62 7.75 22.61
N LEU A 217 1.40 8.31 22.54
CA LEU A 217 0.17 7.60 22.16
C LEU A 217 0.28 6.79 20.86
N GLN A 218 1.14 7.21 19.91
CA GLN A 218 1.33 6.48 18.66
C GLN A 218 1.89 5.07 18.83
N MET A 219 2.66 4.83 19.90
CA MET A 219 3.18 3.49 20.18
C MET A 219 2.21 2.68 21.01
N SER A 220 1.58 3.30 22.01
CA SER A 220 0.66 2.60 22.93
C SER A 220 -0.65 2.19 22.24
N ALA A 221 -1.21 3.02 21.36
CA ALA A 221 -2.46 2.74 20.65
C ALA A 221 -2.32 1.65 19.57
N LYS A 222 -1.17 1.56 18.88
CA LYS A 222 -0.94 0.60 17.77
C LYS A 222 -1.06 -0.87 18.19
N ASN A 223 -0.85 -1.16 19.47
CA ASN A 223 -0.93 -2.53 19.98
C ASN A 223 -2.39 -3.00 20.17
N ILE A 224 -3.35 -2.07 20.23
CA ILE A 224 -4.78 -2.41 20.39
C ILE A 224 -5.34 -2.87 19.05
N ALA A 225 -6.06 -4.00 19.05
CA ALA A 225 -6.61 -4.58 17.83
C ALA A 225 -7.65 -3.65 17.18
N GLY A 226 -7.45 -3.35 15.89
CA GLY A 226 -8.39 -2.55 15.08
C GLY A 226 -8.34 -1.04 15.30
N VAL A 227 -7.54 -0.56 16.27
CA VAL A 227 -7.32 0.87 16.50
C VAL A 227 -6.17 1.35 15.62
N ASP A 228 -6.45 2.33 14.76
CA ASP A 228 -5.41 3.02 13.99
C ASP A 228 -5.16 4.40 14.59
N ILE A 229 -3.94 4.93 14.37
CA ILE A 229 -3.60 6.30 14.74
C ILE A 229 -3.01 7.05 13.55
N ALA A 230 -3.46 8.27 13.33
CA ALA A 230 -2.98 9.14 12.26
C ALA A 230 -2.74 10.56 12.78
N ASN A 231 -1.81 11.25 12.14
CA ASN A 231 -1.59 12.66 12.39
C ASN A 231 -2.55 13.49 11.51
N VAL A 232 -3.11 14.56 12.08
CA VAL A 232 -4.01 15.50 11.41
C VAL A 232 -3.47 16.02 10.08
N ARG A 233 -2.17 16.29 9.98
CA ARG A 233 -1.55 16.86 8.77
C ARG A 233 -1.37 15.85 7.64
N TYR A 234 -1.39 14.55 7.96
CA TYR A 234 -1.10 13.45 7.04
C TYR A 234 -2.29 12.50 6.89
N LEU A 235 -3.51 13.05 6.85
CA LEU A 235 -4.72 12.27 6.61
C LEU A 235 -4.86 11.86 5.13
N ASN A 236 -5.28 10.62 4.94
CA ASN A 236 -5.59 10.03 3.65
C ASN A 236 -7.06 9.59 3.59
N ALA A 237 -7.66 9.66 2.40
CA ALA A 237 -9.04 9.23 2.19
C ALA A 237 -9.24 7.75 2.56
N GLU A 238 -8.25 6.88 2.30
CA GLU A 238 -8.32 5.46 2.69
C GLU A 238 -8.33 5.24 4.21
N MET A 239 -7.69 6.12 4.99
CA MET A 239 -7.70 6.02 6.45
C MET A 239 -9.08 6.41 7.03
N LEU A 240 -9.70 7.44 6.46
CA LEU A 240 -11.03 7.94 6.88
C LEU A 240 -12.18 7.08 6.32
N ALA A 241 -12.02 6.52 5.13
CA ALA A 241 -13.02 5.72 4.44
C ALA A 241 -12.43 4.38 3.94
N PRO A 242 -12.03 3.46 4.86
CA PRO A 242 -11.45 2.18 4.48
C PRO A 242 -12.43 1.37 3.63
N GLY A 243 -11.95 0.81 2.52
CA GLY A 243 -12.79 0.04 1.59
C GLY A 243 -13.76 0.89 0.77
N ALA A 244 -13.52 2.20 0.65
CA ALA A 244 -14.35 3.17 -0.05
C ALA A 244 -15.78 3.32 0.50
N MET A 245 -16.01 2.88 1.73
CA MET A 245 -17.19 3.22 2.50
C MET A 245 -16.85 4.40 3.42
N PRO A 246 -17.68 5.44 3.51
CA PRO A 246 -17.49 6.54 4.46
C PRO A 246 -17.96 6.18 5.89
N GLY A 247 -17.86 7.12 6.83
CA GLY A 247 -18.37 6.95 8.19
C GLY A 247 -17.54 6.03 9.09
N ARG A 248 -16.20 6.12 9.02
CA ARG A 248 -15.36 5.47 10.02
C ARG A 248 -15.53 6.17 11.36
N LEU A 249 -15.51 5.42 12.47
CA LEU A 249 -15.45 6.01 13.80
C LEU A 249 -14.10 6.71 14.02
N ILE A 250 -14.13 7.99 14.37
CA ILE A 250 -12.94 8.81 14.59
C ILE A 250 -12.98 9.43 15.98
N ILE A 251 -11.85 9.37 16.67
CA ILE A 251 -11.60 10.03 17.96
C ILE A 251 -10.58 11.13 17.71
N PHE A 252 -10.94 12.37 17.99
CA PHE A 252 -10.05 13.51 17.84
C PHE A 252 -9.46 13.92 19.19
N THR A 253 -8.27 14.50 19.17
CA THR A 253 -7.78 15.29 20.31
C THR A 253 -8.17 16.76 20.15
N ASP A 254 -8.35 17.47 21.26
CA ASP A 254 -8.64 18.91 21.24
C ASP A 254 -7.60 19.70 20.42
N LYS A 255 -6.31 19.39 20.62
CA LYS A 255 -5.20 19.99 19.86
C LYS A 255 -5.29 19.65 18.37
N ALA A 256 -5.73 18.44 18.01
CA ALA A 256 -5.95 18.07 16.62
C ALA A 256 -7.02 18.93 15.93
N ILE A 257 -8.16 19.18 16.60
CA ILE A 257 -9.23 20.02 16.04
C ILE A 257 -8.79 21.47 15.91
N LYS A 258 -8.08 22.00 16.91
CA LYS A 258 -7.50 23.35 16.84
C LYS A 258 -6.55 23.49 15.66
N THR A 259 -5.65 22.52 15.47
CA THR A 259 -4.72 22.50 14.33
C THR A 259 -5.47 22.47 12.98
N LEU A 260 -6.56 21.71 12.86
CA LEU A 260 -7.41 21.70 11.67
C LEU A 260 -8.03 23.08 11.37
N ALA A 261 -8.47 23.78 12.42
CA ALA A 261 -9.09 25.09 12.31
C ALA A 261 -8.07 26.18 11.94
N ASP A 262 -6.98 26.28 12.71
CA ASP A 262 -5.99 27.36 12.62
C ASP A 262 -5.23 27.32 11.29
N GLU A 263 -4.79 26.13 10.86
CA GLU A 263 -4.04 25.95 9.62
C GLU A 263 -4.96 25.87 8.38
N LYS A 264 -6.28 25.93 8.56
CA LYS A 264 -7.30 25.74 7.51
C LYS A 264 -7.00 24.51 6.64
N LEU A 265 -6.62 23.39 7.29
CA LEU A 265 -6.19 22.19 6.59
C LEU A 265 -7.32 21.65 5.70
N TYR A 266 -6.94 21.16 4.53
CA TYR A 266 -7.80 20.52 3.53
C TYR A 266 -8.92 21.38 2.90
N LEU A 267 -9.07 22.65 3.27
CA LEU A 267 -9.96 23.56 2.56
C LEU A 267 -9.42 23.89 1.15
N ALA A 268 -10.35 24.11 0.22
CA ALA A 268 -10.04 24.39 -1.18
C ALA A 268 -9.39 25.77 -1.36
N ASP A 269 -9.79 26.72 -0.52
CA ASP A 269 -9.35 28.11 -0.54
C ASP A 269 -8.07 28.26 0.28
N ARG A 270 -6.93 28.09 -0.39
CA ARG A 270 -5.66 28.57 0.17
C ARG A 270 -5.43 29.99 -0.31
N GLU A 271 -5.64 30.96 0.57
CA GLU A 271 -4.61 31.99 0.71
C GLU A 271 -3.31 31.27 1.14
N LYS A 272 -2.20 31.64 0.52
CA LYS A 272 -0.91 30.94 0.53
C LYS A 272 -0.51 30.45 1.93
N THR A 273 -0.81 29.20 2.29
CA THR A 273 -0.14 28.54 3.42
C THR A 273 1.34 28.46 3.08
N GLN A 274 2.21 29.02 3.92
CA GLN A 274 3.66 28.95 3.76
C GLN A 274 4.08 27.50 3.50
N PRO A 275 5.02 27.24 2.58
CA PRO A 275 5.47 25.90 2.29
C PRO A 275 5.97 25.26 3.58
N ILE A 276 5.47 24.05 3.87
CA ILE A 276 6.11 23.12 4.80
C ILE A 276 7.60 23.16 4.45
N LYS A 277 8.46 23.58 5.38
CA LYS A 277 9.93 23.56 5.17
C LYS A 277 10.25 22.21 4.56
N LYS A 278 10.68 22.21 3.29
CA LYS A 278 11.10 20.99 2.61
C LYS A 278 12.07 20.31 3.57
N ALA A 279 11.76 19.08 3.98
CA ALA A 279 12.78 18.25 4.61
C ALA A 279 13.98 18.30 3.67
N GLU A 280 15.13 18.76 4.17
CA GLU A 280 16.35 18.83 3.39
C GLU A 280 16.52 17.48 2.70
N GLU A 281 16.57 17.50 1.37
CA GLU A 281 16.87 16.30 0.60
C GLU A 281 18.18 15.74 1.17
N PRO A 282 18.25 14.44 1.53
CA PRO A 282 19.52 13.87 1.96
C PRO A 282 20.54 14.17 0.86
N LYS A 283 21.61 14.89 1.22
CA LYS A 283 22.67 15.28 0.28
C LYS A 283 23.01 14.05 -0.55
N LYS A 284 22.84 14.15 -1.87
CA LYS A 284 23.28 13.12 -2.81
C LYS A 284 24.75 12.85 -2.48
N VAL A 285 25.04 11.67 -1.92
CA VAL A 285 26.41 11.17 -1.87
C VAL A 285 26.85 11.11 -3.32
N GLN A 286 27.78 11.98 -3.70
CA GLN A 286 28.42 11.92 -5.00
C GLN A 286 29.15 10.59 -5.03
N ILE A 287 28.57 9.60 -5.70
CA ILE A 287 29.32 8.43 -6.12
C ILE A 287 30.29 8.98 -7.17
N GLU A 288 31.52 9.26 -6.75
CA GLU A 288 32.61 9.57 -7.67
C GLU A 288 32.64 8.45 -8.71
N LYS A 289 32.40 8.81 -9.98
CA LYS A 289 32.66 7.90 -11.08
C LYS A 289 34.14 7.54 -11.00
N PRO A 290 34.53 6.25 -11.02
CA PRO A 290 35.94 5.90 -11.06
C PRO A 290 36.56 6.61 -12.27
N LYS A 291 37.62 7.39 -12.03
CA LYS A 291 38.37 8.09 -13.08
C LYS A 291 38.79 7.06 -14.13
N LYS A 292 38.48 7.33 -15.39
CA LYS A 292 39.07 6.61 -16.54
C LYS A 292 40.59 6.65 -16.35
N VAL A 293 41.20 5.48 -16.13
CA VAL A 293 42.66 5.35 -16.20
C VAL A 293 43.00 5.44 -17.68
N GLU A 294 43.47 6.62 -18.10
CA GLU A 294 44.09 6.81 -19.40
C GLU A 294 45.39 5.99 -19.44
N ASN A 295 45.48 5.08 -20.40
CA ASN A 295 46.70 4.40 -20.75
C ASN A 295 47.72 5.42 -21.27
N LYS A 296 48.71 5.78 -20.43
CA LYS A 296 49.99 6.31 -20.89
C LYS A 296 51.13 5.67 -20.10
N THR A 297 51.74 4.69 -20.76
CA THR A 297 53.18 4.43 -20.86
C THR A 297 54.04 4.39 -19.59
N GLU A 298 54.62 3.20 -19.41
CA GLU A 298 56.00 2.95 -18.97
C GLU A 298 56.41 3.44 -17.57
N LYS A 299 56.37 2.52 -16.61
CA LYS A 299 57.47 2.34 -15.66
C LYS A 299 57.49 0.91 -15.13
N LYS A 300 58.62 0.26 -15.36
CA LYS A 300 58.97 -1.13 -15.04
C LYS A 300 58.70 -1.44 -13.56
N LEU A 301 57.86 -2.44 -13.29
CA LEU A 301 57.80 -3.12 -11.99
C LEU A 301 58.22 -4.57 -12.20
N ALA A 302 59.33 -4.91 -11.56
CA ALA A 302 60.07 -6.15 -11.69
C ALA A 302 59.21 -7.36 -11.28
N VAL A 303 58.92 -8.24 -12.23
CA VAL A 303 58.40 -9.59 -11.94
C VAL A 303 59.58 -10.51 -11.65
N LYS A 304 59.69 -10.94 -10.40
CA LYS A 304 60.59 -12.00 -9.93
C LYS A 304 60.27 -13.29 -10.70
N LYS A 305 61.23 -13.82 -11.48
CA LYS A 305 61.09 -15.11 -12.19
C LYS A 305 60.94 -16.26 -11.17
N PRO A 306 60.03 -17.22 -11.38
CA PRO A 306 59.98 -18.44 -10.57
C PRO A 306 61.14 -19.38 -10.91
N ALA A 307 61.74 -19.98 -9.88
CA ALA A 307 62.86 -20.91 -10.00
C ALA A 307 62.42 -22.22 -10.69
N LYS A 308 63.09 -22.56 -11.81
CA LYS A 308 62.98 -23.89 -12.43
C LYS A 308 63.72 -24.91 -11.56
N LYS A 309 63.00 -25.78 -10.86
CA LYS A 309 63.54 -27.05 -10.35
C LYS A 309 63.86 -27.93 -11.56
N GLY A 310 65.15 -28.24 -11.73
CA GLY A 310 65.60 -29.18 -12.75
C GLY A 310 65.29 -30.62 -12.35
N ILE A 311 64.77 -31.39 -13.30
CA ILE A 311 64.87 -32.85 -13.32
C ILE A 311 65.96 -33.15 -14.37
N LYS A 312 67.04 -33.82 -13.94
CA LYS A 312 68.09 -34.34 -14.82
C LYS A 312 67.87 -35.84 -14.99
N LYS A 313 67.84 -36.25 -16.26
CA LYS A 313 67.80 -37.61 -16.83
C LYS A 313 66.52 -38.40 -16.61
#